data_AF-A0A1T4S3A3-F1
#
_entry.id   AF-A0A1T4S3A3-F1
#
_cell.length_a   1.000
_cell.length_b   1.000
_cell.length_c   1.000
_cell.angle_alpha   90.00
_cell.angle_beta   90.00
_cell.angle_gamma   90.00
#
_symmetry.space_group_name_H-M   'P 1'
#
loop_
_entity.id
_entity.type
_entity.pdbx_description
1 polymer ?
#
loop_
_entity_poly.entity_id
_entity_poly.type
_entity_poly.pdbx_seq_one_letter_code
_entity_poly.pdbx_strand_id
1 'polypeptide(L)'
;MKKIVSVVLMAAFLSVSSLAFAAEQKITGVIEKVEMQGSAAAVTLKDSKGAKVQVIVKDQLTVDKLKDKRIVVGDEVRVKYDDANKESKLFRKTAGC
;
A
#
# COMPACT_ATOMS: atom_id res chain seq x y z
N MET A 1 14.28 -54.66 12.04
CA MET A 1 14.39 -53.31 12.64
C MET A 1 15.56 -52.54 12.01
N LYS A 2 15.36 -51.80 10.91
CA LYS A 2 16.44 -50.93 10.34
C LYS A 2 16.02 -49.97 9.21
N LYS A 3 14.77 -49.98 8.75
CA LYS A 3 14.35 -49.18 7.58
C LYS A 3 13.19 -48.21 7.86
N ILE A 4 12.77 -48.10 9.12
CA ILE A 4 11.81 -47.07 9.59
C ILE A 4 12.48 -45.73 9.92
N VAL A 5 13.82 -45.65 9.83
CA VAL A 5 14.59 -44.43 10.11
C VAL A 5 14.57 -43.44 8.92
N SER A 6 14.17 -43.87 7.72
CA SER A 6 14.16 -43.01 6.52
C SER A 6 12.95 -42.07 6.40
N VAL A 7 11.91 -42.21 7.21
CA VAL A 7 10.66 -41.45 7.03
C VAL A 7 10.66 -40.12 7.81
N VAL A 8 11.54 -39.96 8.81
CA VAL A 8 11.48 -38.79 9.72
C VAL A 8 12.38 -37.63 9.27
N LEU A 9 13.40 -37.86 8.44
CA LEU A 9 14.38 -36.82 8.09
C LEU A 9 13.96 -35.92 6.90
N MET A 10 12.90 -36.27 6.17
CA MET A 10 12.42 -35.49 5.02
C MET A 10 11.36 -34.42 5.39
N ALA A 11 10.94 -34.34 6.65
CA ALA A 11 9.87 -33.45 7.11
C ALA A 11 10.37 -32.08 7.62
N ALA A 12 11.68 -31.81 7.61
CA ALA A 12 12.27 -30.62 8.24
C ALA A 12 12.54 -29.44 7.28
N PHE A 13 12.25 -29.55 5.98
CA PHE A 13 12.60 -28.51 4.99
C PHE A 13 11.41 -27.71 4.42
N LEU A 14 10.18 -27.96 4.85
CA LEU A 14 9.00 -27.25 4.34
C LEU A 14 8.51 -26.10 5.23
N SER A 15 9.26 -25.73 6.27
CA SER A 15 9.03 -24.48 7.00
C SER A 15 9.88 -23.35 6.41
N VAL A 16 9.85 -23.16 5.09
CA VAL A 16 10.10 -21.83 4.54
C VAL A 16 8.81 -21.06 4.77
N SER A 17 8.67 -20.57 6.01
CA SER A 17 7.74 -19.51 6.35
C SER A 17 7.87 -18.46 5.26
N SER A 18 6.81 -18.31 4.48
CA SER A 18 6.65 -17.20 3.56
C SER A 18 6.88 -15.94 4.37
N LEU A 19 8.05 -15.34 4.22
CA LEU A 19 8.30 -13.97 4.60
C LEU A 19 7.35 -13.17 3.71
N ALA A 20 6.14 -12.97 4.21
CA ALA A 20 5.26 -11.90 3.76
C ALA A 20 5.99 -10.61 4.13
N PHE A 21 6.97 -10.24 3.32
CA PHE A 21 7.48 -8.90 3.29
C PHE A 21 6.27 -8.05 2.95
N ALA A 22 5.79 -7.30 3.95
CA ALA A 22 4.92 -6.16 3.74
C ALA A 22 5.64 -5.25 2.73
N ALA A 23 5.34 -5.47 1.45
CA ALA A 23 6.04 -4.85 0.36
C ALA A 23 5.59 -3.40 0.33
N GLU A 24 6.38 -2.53 0.96
CA GLU A 24 6.17 -1.10 0.90
C GLU A 24 6.34 -0.64 -0.56
N GLN A 25 5.23 -0.50 -1.26
CA GLN A 25 5.22 -0.01 -2.63
C GLN A 25 5.21 1.50 -2.64
N LYS A 26 6.12 2.07 -3.43
CA LYS A 26 6.21 3.51 -3.67
C LYS A 26 5.72 3.75 -5.10
N ILE A 27 4.63 4.48 -5.24
CA ILE A 27 4.06 4.83 -6.53
C ILE A 27 3.98 6.36 -6.64
N THR A 28 4.10 6.87 -7.85
CA THR A 28 3.78 8.27 -8.16
C THR A 28 2.67 8.24 -9.20
N GLY A 29 1.58 8.96 -8.93
CA GLY A 29 0.40 8.90 -9.76
C GLY A 29 -0.51 10.10 -9.56
N VAL A 30 -1.47 10.23 -10.46
CA VAL A 30 -2.44 11.32 -10.45
C VAL A 30 -3.68 10.89 -9.69
N ILE A 31 -4.21 11.75 -8.81
CA ILE A 31 -5.46 11.47 -8.10
C ILE A 31 -6.63 11.51 -9.10
N GLU A 32 -7.35 10.41 -9.27
CA GLU A 32 -8.60 10.37 -10.04
C GLU A 32 -9.84 10.55 -9.17
N LYS A 33 -9.80 10.07 -7.92
CA LYS A 33 -10.96 10.12 -7.03
C LYS A 33 -10.52 10.19 -5.57
N VAL A 34 -11.27 10.90 -4.75
CA VAL A 34 -11.11 10.96 -3.30
C VAL A 34 -12.46 10.68 -2.67
N GLU A 35 -12.53 9.68 -1.79
CA GLU A 35 -13.70 9.32 -1.01
C GLU A 35 -13.38 9.45 0.47
N MET A 36 -14.14 10.29 1.17
CA MET A 36 -13.94 10.51 2.59
C MET A 36 -14.73 9.47 3.39
N GLN A 37 -14.02 8.64 4.15
CA GLN A 37 -14.57 7.63 5.07
C GLN A 37 -14.43 8.11 6.53
N GLY A 38 -14.98 9.28 6.82
CA GLY A 38 -14.99 9.88 8.16
C GLY A 38 -13.59 10.26 8.66
N SER A 39 -12.93 9.31 9.35
CA SER A 39 -11.57 9.45 9.90
C SER A 39 -10.47 9.01 8.92
N ALA A 40 -10.82 8.32 7.84
CA ALA A 40 -9.90 7.95 6.76
C ALA A 40 -10.37 8.53 5.42
N ALA A 41 -9.49 8.60 4.43
CA ALA A 41 -9.81 8.96 3.06
C ALA A 41 -9.33 7.85 2.11
N ALA A 42 -10.22 7.28 1.31
CA ALA A 42 -9.87 6.37 0.24
C ALA A 42 -9.55 7.19 -1.01
N VAL A 43 -8.30 7.15 -1.47
CA VAL A 43 -7.83 7.89 -2.64
C VAL A 43 -7.57 6.91 -3.77
N THR A 44 -8.21 7.11 -4.91
CA THR A 44 -7.93 6.39 -6.15
C THR A 44 -6.91 7.18 -6.96
N LEU A 45 -5.77 6.55 -7.20
CA LEU A 45 -4.62 7.09 -7.89
C LEU A 45 -4.45 6.34 -9.20
N LYS A 46 -4.12 7.05 -10.27
CA LYS A 46 -3.69 6.45 -11.53
C LYS A 46 -2.18 6.54 -11.61
N ASP A 47 -1.53 5.37 -11.54
CA ASP A 47 -0.09 5.27 -11.73
C ASP A 47 0.30 5.68 -13.16
N SER A 48 1.56 6.06 -13.33
CA SER A 48 2.25 6.27 -14.60
C SER A 48 2.06 5.13 -15.62
N LYS A 49 1.85 3.89 -15.13
CA LYS A 49 1.53 2.71 -15.95
C LYS A 49 0.06 2.61 -16.38
N GLY A 50 -0.79 3.59 -16.00
CA GLY A 50 -2.22 3.60 -16.26
C GLY A 50 -3.06 2.72 -15.31
N ALA A 51 -2.42 2.03 -14.37
CA ALA A 51 -3.10 1.21 -13.38
C ALA A 51 -3.78 2.08 -12.31
N LYS A 52 -5.04 1.74 -11.97
CA LYS A 52 -5.78 2.40 -10.90
C LYS A 52 -5.52 1.71 -9.57
N VAL A 53 -4.93 2.44 -8.63
CA VAL A 53 -4.59 1.97 -7.29
C VAL A 53 -5.44 2.73 -6.29
N GLN A 54 -6.23 2.01 -5.49
CA GLN A 54 -6.95 2.58 -4.37
C GLN A 54 -6.11 2.43 -3.10
N VAL A 55 -5.85 3.54 -2.42
CA VAL A 55 -5.07 3.59 -1.18
C VAL A 55 -5.90 4.23 -0.09
N ILE A 56 -5.89 3.64 1.10
CA ILE A 56 -6.55 4.17 2.28
C ILE A 56 -5.57 5.04 3.05
N VAL A 57 -5.90 6.32 3.15
CA VAL A 57 -5.17 7.33 3.90
C VAL A 57 -5.82 7.49 5.27
N LYS A 58 -5.16 6.99 6.31
CA LYS A 58 -5.57 7.17 7.72
C LYS A 58 -4.86 8.34 8.40
N ASP A 59 -3.86 8.92 7.75
CA ASP A 59 -3.08 10.03 8.28
C ASP A 59 -3.94 11.31 8.36
N GLN A 60 -4.18 11.77 9.57
CA GLN A 60 -5.10 12.86 9.85
C GLN A 60 -4.68 14.17 9.14
N LEU A 61 -3.37 14.45 9.07
CA LEU A 61 -2.83 15.61 8.37
C LEU A 61 -3.12 15.56 6.87
N THR A 62 -3.02 14.39 6.26
CA THR A 62 -3.33 14.21 4.84
C THR A 62 -4.83 14.27 4.58
N VAL A 63 -5.64 13.68 5.46
CA VAL A 63 -7.11 13.76 5.42
C VAL A 63 -7.56 15.22 5.52
N ASP A 64 -6.96 16.02 6.40
CA ASP A 64 -7.28 17.45 6.51
C ASP A 64 -6.83 18.23 5.26
N LYS A 65 -5.67 17.91 4.67
CA LYS A 65 -5.26 18.50 3.37
C LYS A 65 -6.21 18.17 2.22
N LEU A 66 -6.80 16.98 2.23
CA LEU A 66 -7.82 16.55 1.25
C LEU A 66 -9.15 17.31 1.49
N LYS A 67 -9.54 17.52 2.75
CA LYS A 67 -10.71 18.35 3.13
C LYS A 67 -10.53 19.81 2.75
N ASP A 68 -9.37 20.38 3.04
CA ASP A 68 -8.98 21.76 2.74
C ASP A 68 -8.79 22.01 1.23
N LYS A 69 -8.98 21.00 0.37
CA LYS A 69 -8.73 21.06 -1.08
C LYS A 69 -7.31 21.50 -1.44
N ARG A 70 -6.34 21.30 -0.55
CA ARG A 70 -4.91 21.51 -0.85
C ARG A 70 -4.38 20.45 -1.80
N ILE A 71 -5.01 19.27 -1.74
CA ILE A 71 -4.79 18.13 -2.62
C ILE A 71 -6.12 17.86 -3.30
N VAL A 72 -6.17 17.99 -4.63
CA VAL A 72 -7.37 17.84 -5.44
C VAL A 72 -7.23 16.72 -6.47
N VAL A 73 -8.37 16.25 -6.97
CA VAL A 73 -8.41 15.35 -8.13
C VAL A 73 -7.71 16.04 -9.31
N GLY A 74 -6.77 15.34 -9.94
CA GLY A 74 -5.88 15.89 -10.97
C GLY A 74 -4.48 16.25 -10.47
N ASP A 75 -4.25 16.32 -9.15
CA ASP A 75 -2.91 16.50 -8.61
C ASP A 75 -2.09 15.23 -8.72
N GLU A 76 -0.82 15.39 -9.07
CA GLU A 76 0.16 14.32 -8.97
C GLU A 76 0.70 14.22 -7.55
N VAL A 77 0.73 12.99 -7.04
CA VAL A 77 1.14 12.68 -5.68
C VAL A 77 2.03 11.44 -5.67
N ARG A 78 3.00 11.46 -4.77
CA ARG A 78 3.83 10.31 -4.42
C ARG A 78 3.27 9.66 -3.18
N VAL A 79 2.89 8.39 -3.33
CA VAL A 79 2.28 7.59 -2.27
C VAL A 79 3.18 6.40 -1.99
N LYS A 80 3.51 6.23 -0.71
CA LYS A 80 4.06 4.98 -0.20
C LYS A 80 2.95 4.29 0.56
N TYR A 81 2.58 3.10 0.14
CA TYR A 81 1.57 2.31 0.82
C TYR A 81 2.07 0.90 1.07
N ASP A 82 1.50 0.28 2.09
CA ASP A 82 1.70 -1.13 2.38
C ASP A 82 0.76 -1.96 1.52
N ASP A 83 1.27 -2.86 0.68
CA ASP A 83 0.43 -3.67 -0.21
C ASP A 83 -0.48 -4.64 0.57
N ALA A 84 -0.11 -5.02 1.80
CA ALA A 84 -0.90 -5.94 2.62
C ALA A 84 -2.22 -5.32 3.11
N ASN A 85 -2.21 -4.04 3.50
CA ASN A 85 -3.38 -3.34 4.05
C ASN A 85 -3.90 -2.22 3.15
N LYS A 86 -3.22 -1.94 2.02
CA LYS A 86 -3.43 -0.76 1.17
C LYS A 86 -3.44 0.55 1.93
N GLU A 87 -2.72 0.60 3.05
CA GLU A 87 -2.65 1.76 3.93
C GLU A 87 -1.49 2.66 3.49
N SER A 88 -1.76 3.96 3.34
CA SER A 88 -0.71 4.92 3.03
C SER A 88 0.18 5.15 4.27
N LYS A 89 1.48 4.85 4.15
CA LYS A 89 2.50 5.31 5.11
C LYS A 89 2.98 6.72 4.81
N LEU A 90 2.99 7.10 3.54
CA LEU A 90 3.41 8.44 3.12
C LEU A 90 2.54 8.91 1.96
N PHE A 91 2.03 10.13 2.07
CA PHE A 91 1.28 10.77 1.00
C PHE A 91 1.79 12.20 0.84
N ARG A 92 2.47 12.48 -0.28
CA ARG A 92 3.09 13.78 -0.57
C ARG A 92 2.67 14.23 -1.97
N LYS A 93 2.20 15.46 -2.09
CA LYS A 93 1.96 16.09 -3.39
C LYS A 93 3.30 16.40 -4.06
N THR A 94 3.45 16.07 -5.35
CA THR A 94 4.67 16.37 -6.11
C THR A 94 4.66 17.79 -6.66
N ALA A 95 3.48 18.35 -6.95
CA ALA A 95 3.33 19.74 -7.35
C ALA A 95 3.42 20.69 -6.13
N GLY A 96 4.49 21.50 -6.08
CA GLY A 96 4.64 22.59 -5.11
C GLY A 96 5.73 22.39 -4.03
N CYS A 97 6.80 21.65 -4.35
CA CYS A 97 8.04 21.77 -3.58
C CYS A 97 8.85 22.99 -4.03
#